data_AF-A0A934VE08-F1
#
_entry.id   AF-A0A934VE08-F1
#
_cell.length_a   1.000
_cell.length_b   1.000
_cell.length_c   1.000
_cell.angle_alpha   90.00
_cell.angle_beta   90.00
_cell.angle_gamma   90.00
#
_symmetry.space_group_name_H-M   'P 1'
#
loop_
_entity.id
_entity.type
_entity.pdbx_description
1 polymer ?
#
loop_
_entity_poly.entity_id
_entity_poly.type
_entity_poly.pdbx_seq_one_letter_code
_entity_poly.pdbx_strand_id
1 'polypeptide(L)'
;MKFTILALFGLLTIPAAFAQTEIPANPTVTPKKFTTRAVGGGVNPGVSIDTTKPENPNVRYVTHVVLYQNRFWTSAEGKPLEAKLIAFEDIVAEVPKGATEPVMPAPPENPTVVRDGKIRLLIDKKPVELALDRLSRQDQEFVGQIKASLAKKAEQK
;
A
#
# COMPACT_ATOMS: atom_id res chain seq x y z
N MET A 1 -55.72 26.38 -26.42
CA MET A 1 -56.27 27.34 -25.43
C MET A 1 -55.12 27.95 -24.66
N LYS A 2 -55.03 29.29 -24.66
CA LYS A 2 -54.09 30.07 -23.85
C LYS A 2 -54.68 30.22 -22.45
N PHE A 3 -53.91 29.94 -21.40
CA PHE A 3 -54.07 30.59 -20.09
C PHE A 3 -52.70 30.73 -19.42
N THR A 4 -52.21 31.96 -19.42
CA THR A 4 -51.19 32.48 -18.52
C THR A 4 -51.84 32.74 -17.17
N ILE A 5 -51.28 32.25 -16.06
CA ILE A 5 -51.52 32.82 -14.72
C ILE A 5 -50.18 32.95 -13.99
N LEU A 6 -50.07 34.14 -13.40
CA LEU A 6 -48.96 34.79 -12.74
C LEU A 6 -48.96 34.45 -11.24
N ALA A 7 -47.74 34.30 -10.68
CA ALA A 7 -47.30 34.59 -9.31
C ALA A 7 -48.10 34.09 -8.08
N LEU A 8 -47.41 33.42 -7.15
CA LEU A 8 -47.43 33.85 -5.74
C LEU A 8 -46.14 33.47 -4.99
N PHE A 9 -45.54 34.49 -4.40
CA PHE A 9 -44.46 34.46 -3.42
C PHE A 9 -44.82 33.59 -2.20
N GLY A 10 -43.88 32.76 -1.76
CA GLY A 10 -43.96 32.02 -0.50
C GLY A 10 -42.61 32.01 0.19
N LEU A 11 -42.21 33.17 0.72
CA LEU A 11 -41.03 33.37 1.54
C LEU A 11 -41.32 32.82 2.95
N LEU A 12 -40.63 31.75 3.36
CA LEU A 12 -40.65 31.28 4.76
C LEU A 12 -39.21 31.11 5.24
N THR A 13 -38.70 32.22 5.77
CA THR A 13 -37.43 32.38 6.47
C THR A 13 -37.48 31.69 7.83
N ILE A 14 -36.60 30.72 8.08
CA ILE A 14 -36.36 30.16 9.41
C ILE A 14 -35.13 30.89 10.01
N PRO A 15 -35.25 31.61 11.14
CA PRO A 15 -34.08 32.14 11.83
C PRO A 15 -33.39 31.02 12.61
N ALA A 16 -32.18 30.65 12.19
CA ALA A 16 -31.26 29.88 13.04
C ALA A 16 -30.70 30.82 14.11
N ALA A 17 -31.05 30.57 15.37
CA ALA A 17 -30.50 31.26 16.52
C ALA A 17 -29.00 30.93 16.66
N PHE A 18 -28.15 31.93 16.44
CA PHE A 18 -26.74 31.89 16.81
C PHE A 18 -26.63 32.09 18.33
N ALA A 19 -26.23 31.05 19.05
CA ALA A 19 -25.78 31.20 20.42
C ALA A 19 -24.40 31.88 20.40
N GLN A 20 -24.34 33.16 20.77
CA GLN A 20 -23.08 33.84 21.07
C GLN A 20 -22.55 33.31 22.41
N THR A 21 -21.49 32.51 22.36
CA THR A 21 -20.65 32.25 23.53
C THR A 21 -19.81 33.49 23.80
N GLU A 22 -20.00 34.07 24.98
CA GLU A 22 -19.25 35.22 25.47
C GLU A 22 -17.74 34.89 25.55
N ILE A 23 -16.93 35.69 24.87
CA ILE A 23 -15.48 35.73 25.04
C ILE A 23 -15.16 36.97 25.87
N PRO A 24 -14.82 36.85 27.17
CA PRO A 24 -14.14 37.94 27.85
C PRO A 24 -12.66 37.98 27.44
N ALA A 25 -12.23 39.18 27.05
CA ALA A 25 -10.87 39.49 26.65
C ALA A 25 -9.84 39.34 27.79
N ASN A 26 -8.63 38.93 27.39
CA ASN A 26 -7.34 38.88 28.09
C ASN A 26 -7.04 40.19 28.90
N PRO A 27 -6.32 40.14 30.05
CA PRO A 27 -4.85 40.26 29.99
C PRO A 27 -4.09 39.48 31.08
N THR A 28 -3.08 38.72 30.64
CA THR A 28 -1.72 38.72 31.23
C THR A 28 -1.62 38.57 32.75
N VAL A 29 -1.78 37.35 33.26
CA VAL A 29 -1.20 36.97 34.55
C VAL A 29 -0.42 35.68 34.35
N THR A 30 0.89 35.80 34.15
CA THR A 30 1.83 34.69 34.25
C THR A 30 2.05 34.38 35.73
N PRO A 31 1.54 33.28 36.30
CA PRO A 31 1.88 32.91 37.66
C PRO A 31 3.28 32.29 37.61
N LYS A 32 4.24 33.02 38.18
CA LYS A 32 5.61 32.56 38.41
C LYS A 32 5.57 31.35 39.36
N LYS A 33 6.12 30.23 38.88
CA LYS A 33 6.45 28.97 39.59
C LYS A 33 5.32 27.94 39.69
N PHE A 34 5.52 26.82 38.98
CA PHE A 34 4.86 25.56 39.28
C PHE A 34 5.51 24.95 40.52
N THR A 35 4.77 24.83 41.61
CA THR A 35 5.20 24.05 42.77
C THR A 35 4.78 22.60 42.54
N THR A 36 5.73 21.74 42.17
CA THR A 36 5.48 20.30 42.02
C THR A 36 5.26 19.68 43.41
N ARG A 37 4.10 19.06 43.61
CA ARG A 37 3.78 18.32 44.83
C ARG A 37 4.53 16.98 44.81
N ALA A 38 5.46 16.76 45.75
CA ALA A 38 6.11 15.46 45.91
C ALA A 38 5.09 14.46 46.49
N VAL A 39 4.74 13.45 45.69
CA VAL A 39 3.95 12.29 46.14
C VAL A 39 4.87 11.08 46.10
N GLY A 40 5.22 10.57 47.27
CA GLY A 40 5.50 9.16 47.53
C GLY A 40 6.78 8.57 46.91
N GLY A 41 7.70 8.15 47.78
CA GLY A 41 8.95 7.50 47.41
C GLY A 41 8.76 6.21 46.60
N GLY A 42 9.56 6.11 45.55
CA GLY A 42 9.77 4.91 44.76
C GLY A 42 11.09 5.09 44.02
N VAL A 43 12.17 4.54 44.58
CA VAL A 43 13.44 4.36 43.88
C VAL A 43 13.20 3.35 42.76
N ASN A 44 12.95 3.85 41.56
CA ASN A 44 13.11 3.08 40.33
C ASN A 44 14.30 3.67 39.55
N PRO A 45 15.24 2.83 39.09
CA PRO A 45 16.39 3.29 38.33
C PRO A 45 15.89 3.90 37.02
N GLY A 46 16.67 4.83 36.46
CA GLY A 46 16.33 5.54 35.25
C GLY A 46 15.79 4.65 34.15
N VAL A 47 14.88 5.20 33.36
CA VAL A 47 14.51 4.62 32.07
C VAL A 47 15.80 4.51 31.25
N SER A 48 16.37 3.30 31.18
CA SER A 48 17.38 2.99 30.19
C SER A 48 16.67 2.95 28.84
N ILE A 49 16.92 3.98 28.03
CA ILE A 49 16.68 3.89 26.59
C ILE A 49 17.70 2.88 26.09
N ASP A 50 17.21 1.72 25.66
CA ASP A 50 18.03 0.73 25.00
C ASP A 50 18.52 1.32 23.66
N THR A 51 19.76 1.80 23.65
CA THR A 51 20.44 2.35 22.46
C THR A 51 20.99 1.26 21.55
N THR A 52 20.67 -0.02 21.78
CA THR A 52 21.15 -1.12 20.93
C THR A 52 20.48 -1.19 19.55
N LYS A 53 19.59 -0.23 19.20
CA LYS A 53 19.14 -0.11 17.81
C LYS A 53 20.38 0.20 16.95
N PRO A 54 20.74 -0.66 15.98
CA PRO A 54 21.91 -0.41 15.15
C PRO A 54 21.76 0.95 14.48
N GLU A 55 22.78 1.78 14.68
CA GLU A 55 22.86 3.17 14.21
C GLU A 55 22.70 3.27 12.68
N ASN A 56 22.94 2.16 11.98
CA ASN A 56 22.73 1.99 10.55
C ASN A 56 21.69 0.91 10.27
N PRO A 57 20.42 1.26 10.00
CA PRO A 57 19.43 0.28 9.57
C PRO A 57 19.84 -0.29 8.19
N ASN A 58 19.67 -1.59 7.98
CA ASN A 58 19.79 -2.17 6.66
C ASN A 58 18.61 -1.76 5.78
N VAL A 59 18.88 -1.52 4.49
CA VAL A 59 17.89 -1.31 3.44
C VAL A 59 17.73 -2.61 2.67
N ARG A 60 16.48 -3.05 2.50
CA ARG A 60 16.13 -4.27 1.77
C ARG A 60 15.70 -3.93 0.34
N TYR A 61 16.43 -4.45 -0.62
CA TYR A 61 16.11 -4.42 -2.05
C TYR A 61 15.38 -5.70 -2.41
N VAL A 62 14.23 -5.55 -3.06
CA VAL A 62 13.41 -6.68 -3.54
C VAL A 62 13.28 -6.55 -5.05
N THR A 63 13.84 -7.50 -5.79
CA THR A 63 13.73 -7.59 -7.23
C THR A 63 12.76 -8.71 -7.60
N HIS A 64 11.68 -8.35 -8.29
CA HIS A 64 10.71 -9.29 -8.82
C HIS A 64 11.16 -9.85 -10.16
N VAL A 65 11.05 -11.17 -10.33
CA VAL A 65 11.38 -11.83 -11.60
C VAL A 65 10.20 -11.68 -12.56
N VAL A 66 10.37 -10.92 -13.63
CA VAL A 66 9.32 -10.69 -14.64
C VAL A 66 9.30 -11.82 -15.66
N LEU A 67 8.18 -12.54 -15.73
CA LEU A 67 7.97 -13.64 -16.67
C LEU A 67 7.35 -13.17 -17.99
N TYR A 68 6.53 -12.14 -17.92
CA TYR A 68 5.97 -11.49 -19.10
C TYR A 68 5.81 -10.00 -18.87
N GLN A 69 6.04 -9.24 -19.94
CA GLN A 69 5.92 -7.80 -19.94
C GLN A 69 4.48 -7.33 -19.67
N ASN A 70 4.31 -6.02 -19.61
CA ASN A 70 3.02 -5.43 -19.26
C ASN A 70 1.95 -5.77 -20.30
N ARG A 71 0.76 -6.18 -19.85
CA ARG A 71 -0.40 -6.43 -20.70
C ARG A 71 -1.70 -6.21 -19.93
N PHE A 72 -2.79 -6.10 -20.67
CA PHE A 72 -4.14 -6.17 -20.10
C PHE A 72 -4.51 -7.64 -19.86
N TRP A 73 -4.84 -7.92 -18.62
CA TRP A 73 -5.46 -9.15 -18.11
C TRP A 73 -6.94 -8.87 -17.95
N THR A 74 -7.78 -9.86 -18.21
CA THR A 74 -9.23 -9.73 -18.02
C THR A 74 -9.61 -10.62 -16.85
N SER A 75 -10.27 -10.06 -15.84
CA SER A 75 -10.84 -10.88 -14.77
C SER A 75 -12.02 -11.72 -15.30
N ALA A 76 -12.42 -12.75 -14.56
CA ALA A 76 -13.63 -13.53 -14.85
C ALA A 76 -14.89 -12.65 -14.85
N GLU A 77 -14.86 -11.50 -14.18
CA GLU A 77 -15.92 -10.48 -14.16
C GLU A 77 -15.84 -9.52 -15.37
N GLY A 78 -14.90 -9.71 -16.30
CA GLY A 78 -14.72 -8.89 -17.50
C GLY A 78 -13.99 -7.56 -17.28
N LYS A 79 -13.46 -7.31 -16.07
CA LYS A 79 -12.74 -6.06 -15.78
C LYS A 79 -11.30 -6.16 -16.29
N PRO A 80 -10.83 -5.22 -17.12
CA PRO A 80 -9.44 -5.19 -17.55
C PRO A 80 -8.54 -4.74 -16.39
N LEU A 81 -7.34 -5.31 -16.35
CA LEU A 81 -6.30 -5.05 -15.36
C LEU A 81 -4.96 -4.99 -16.09
N GLU A 82 -4.27 -3.86 -16.00
CA GLU A 82 -2.92 -3.72 -16.53
C GLU A 82 -1.90 -4.25 -15.52
N ALA A 83 -1.12 -5.26 -15.91
CA ALA A 83 -0.11 -5.85 -15.03
C ALA A 83 0.99 -6.59 -15.79
N LYS A 84 2.14 -6.75 -15.12
CA LYS A 84 3.20 -7.70 -15.52
C LYS A 84 2.98 -9.04 -14.83
N LEU A 85 3.22 -10.15 -15.52
CA LEU A 85 3.31 -11.46 -14.86
C LEU A 85 4.68 -11.59 -14.21
N ILE A 86 4.71 -11.88 -12.91
CA ILE A 86 5.94 -12.10 -12.16
C ILE A 86 5.96 -13.50 -11.55
N ALA A 87 7.16 -14.01 -11.30
CA ALA A 87 7.33 -15.27 -10.59
C ALA A 87 6.99 -15.11 -9.10
N PHE A 88 6.82 -16.24 -8.43
CA PHE A 88 6.65 -16.24 -6.97
C PHE A 88 7.97 -16.06 -6.20
N GLU A 89 9.11 -16.24 -6.85
CA GLU A 89 10.42 -15.98 -6.28
C GLU A 89 10.75 -14.49 -6.33
N ASP A 90 11.17 -13.95 -5.19
CA ASP A 90 11.75 -12.62 -5.08
C ASP A 90 13.25 -12.76 -4.82
N ILE A 91 14.04 -11.92 -5.50
CA ILE A 91 15.47 -11.81 -5.24
C ILE A 91 15.64 -10.69 -4.21
N VAL A 92 16.19 -11.03 -3.05
CA VAL A 92 16.32 -10.10 -1.93
C VAL A 92 17.80 -9.85 -1.64
N ALA A 93 18.17 -8.58 -1.51
CA ALA A 93 19.47 -8.16 -1.02
C ALA A 93 19.30 -7.13 0.09
N GLU A 94 20.14 -7.20 1.11
CA GLU A 94 20.17 -6.25 2.22
C GLU A 94 21.53 -5.58 2.27
N VAL A 95 21.55 -4.25 2.36
CA VAL A 95 22.78 -3.46 2.46
C VAL A 95 22.63 -2.40 3.55
N PRO A 96 23.72 -1.97 4.20
CA PRO A 96 23.67 -0.84 5.12
C PRO A 96 23.09 0.41 4.43
N LYS A 97 22.26 1.17 5.14
CA LYS A 97 21.72 2.43 4.61
C LYS A 97 22.85 3.38 4.21
N GLY A 98 22.78 3.91 2.98
CA GLY A 98 23.79 4.81 2.42
C GLY A 98 24.94 4.10 1.68
N ALA A 99 24.97 2.76 1.70
CA ALA A 99 25.85 1.99 0.82
C ALA A 99 25.35 2.05 -0.65
N THR A 100 26.23 1.70 -1.59
CA THR A 100 25.87 1.53 -3.00
C THR A 100 24.84 0.42 -3.18
N GLU A 101 23.99 0.54 -4.20
CA GLU A 101 23.01 -0.51 -4.52
C GLU A 101 23.71 -1.86 -4.76
N PRO A 102 23.18 -2.97 -4.21
CA PRO A 102 23.78 -4.28 -4.36
C PRO A 102 23.66 -4.78 -5.80
N VAL A 103 24.66 -5.53 -6.25
CA VAL A 103 24.52 -6.36 -7.45
C VAL A 103 23.57 -7.50 -7.13
N MET A 104 22.43 -7.53 -7.82
CA MET A 104 21.42 -8.57 -7.59
C MET A 104 21.87 -9.91 -8.18
N PRO A 105 21.66 -11.03 -7.47
CA PRO A 105 21.95 -12.35 -8.01
C PRO A 105 21.12 -12.64 -9.27
N ALA A 106 21.58 -13.61 -10.05
CA ALA A 106 20.86 -14.06 -11.23
C ALA A 106 19.46 -14.60 -10.83
N PRO A 107 18.44 -14.39 -11.68
CA PRO A 107 17.13 -14.99 -11.47
C PRO A 107 17.20 -16.52 -11.40
N PRO A 108 16.27 -17.18 -10.68
CA PRO A 108 16.18 -18.62 -10.64
C PRO A 108 16.01 -19.17 -12.05
N GLU A 109 16.63 -20.33 -12.33
CA GLU A 109 16.57 -20.92 -13.67
C GLU A 109 15.16 -21.39 -14.05
N ASN A 110 14.42 -21.88 -13.05
CA ASN A 110 13.07 -22.41 -13.18
C ASN A 110 12.10 -21.62 -12.28
N PRO A 111 11.73 -20.40 -12.66
CA PRO A 111 10.81 -19.58 -11.86
C PRO A 111 9.42 -20.21 -11.79
N THR A 112 8.79 -20.11 -10.62
CA THR A 112 7.43 -20.61 -10.41
C THR A 112 6.42 -19.64 -11.01
N VAL A 113 5.68 -20.09 -12.03
CA VAL A 113 4.61 -19.30 -12.67
C VAL A 113 3.29 -19.39 -11.89
N VAL A 114 2.94 -20.59 -11.44
CA VAL A 114 1.68 -20.89 -10.74
C VAL A 114 2.00 -21.63 -9.46
N ARG A 115 1.48 -21.13 -8.33
CA ARG A 115 1.59 -21.75 -7.01
C ARG A 115 0.20 -21.79 -6.38
N ASP A 116 -0.21 -22.96 -5.89
CA ASP A 116 -1.52 -23.16 -5.25
C ASP A 116 -2.71 -22.64 -6.07
N GLY A 117 -2.67 -22.84 -7.39
CA GLY A 117 -3.71 -22.38 -8.32
C GLY A 117 -3.75 -20.86 -8.53
N LYS A 118 -2.76 -20.12 -8.04
CA LYS A 118 -2.64 -18.67 -8.18
C LYS A 118 -1.47 -18.28 -9.07
N ILE A 119 -1.58 -17.10 -9.65
CA ILE A 119 -0.47 -16.37 -10.28
C ILE A 119 -0.15 -15.13 -9.47
N ARG A 120 1.02 -14.55 -9.72
CA ARG A 120 1.44 -13.30 -9.12
C ARG A 120 1.57 -12.22 -10.20
N LEU A 121 0.79 -11.15 -10.05
CA LEU A 121 0.76 -10.02 -10.97
C LEU A 121 1.36 -8.80 -10.29
N LEU A 122 2.19 -8.06 -11.01
CA LEU A 122 2.68 -6.75 -10.56
C LEU A 122 1.74 -5.66 -11.09
N ILE A 123 0.88 -5.15 -10.22
CA ILE A 123 -0.13 -4.12 -10.50
C ILE A 123 0.32 -2.84 -9.81
N ASP A 124 0.52 -1.76 -10.54
CA ASP A 124 0.97 -0.48 -9.97
C ASP A 124 2.14 -0.64 -8.98
N LYS A 125 3.19 -1.37 -9.43
CA LYS A 125 4.40 -1.70 -8.65
C LYS A 125 4.15 -2.54 -7.38
N LYS A 126 2.94 -3.05 -7.17
CA LYS A 126 2.59 -3.92 -6.03
C LYS A 126 2.37 -5.35 -6.51
N PRO A 127 3.06 -6.35 -5.93
CA PRO A 127 2.80 -7.74 -6.23
C PRO A 127 1.47 -8.16 -5.60
N VAL A 128 0.58 -8.73 -6.42
CA VAL A 128 -0.74 -9.21 -6.01
C VAL A 128 -0.89 -10.65 -6.48
N GLU A 129 -1.27 -11.54 -5.57
CA GLU A 129 -1.65 -12.90 -5.92
C GLU A 129 -3.10 -12.95 -6.35
N LEU A 130 -3.34 -13.53 -7.52
CA LEU A 130 -4.67 -13.71 -8.08
C LEU A 130 -4.89 -15.18 -8.39
N ALA A 131 -6.04 -15.72 -7.98
CA ALA A 131 -6.42 -17.07 -8.36
C ALA A 131 -6.58 -17.15 -9.89
N LEU A 132 -6.00 -18.19 -10.49
CA LEU A 132 -5.94 -18.34 -11.94
C LEU A 132 -7.35 -18.48 -12.54
N ASP A 133 -8.26 -19.10 -11.82
CA ASP A 133 -9.68 -19.23 -12.17
C ASP A 133 -10.45 -17.89 -12.20
N ARG A 134 -9.92 -16.85 -11.56
CA ARG A 134 -10.46 -15.48 -11.60
C ARG A 134 -9.99 -14.67 -12.81
N LEU A 135 -9.20 -15.26 -13.69
CA LEU A 135 -8.87 -14.69 -14.99
C LEU A 135 -9.81 -15.22 -16.09
N SER A 136 -9.88 -14.49 -17.19
CA SER A 136 -10.54 -14.96 -18.40
C SER A 136 -9.89 -16.25 -18.90
N ARG A 137 -10.66 -17.10 -19.61
CA ARG A 137 -10.16 -18.35 -20.17
C ARG A 137 -8.93 -18.15 -21.06
N GLN A 138 -8.95 -17.09 -21.87
CA GLN A 138 -7.84 -16.72 -22.75
C GLN A 138 -6.56 -16.42 -21.95
N ASP A 139 -6.69 -15.72 -20.83
CA ASP A 139 -5.55 -15.40 -19.98
C ASP A 139 -5.05 -16.62 -19.20
N GLN A 140 -5.95 -17.53 -18.81
CA GLN A 140 -5.56 -18.82 -18.22
C GLN A 140 -4.73 -19.67 -19.20
N GLU A 141 -5.17 -19.78 -20.45
CA GLU A 141 -4.45 -20.48 -21.51
C GLU A 141 -3.08 -19.86 -21.77
N PHE A 142 -3.01 -18.52 -21.78
CA PHE A 142 -1.76 -17.80 -21.94
C PHE A 142 -0.76 -18.08 -20.82
N VAL A 143 -1.21 -18.08 -19.56
CA VAL A 143 -0.36 -18.49 -18.42
C VAL A 143 0.14 -19.93 -18.60
N GLY A 144 -0.73 -20.82 -19.09
CA GLY A 144 -0.36 -22.19 -19.45
C GLY A 144 0.75 -22.28 -20.50
N GLN A 145 0.68 -21.45 -21.55
CA GLN A 145 1.71 -21.39 -22.59
C GLN A 145 3.06 -20.90 -22.03
N ILE A 146 3.06 -19.91 -21.15
CA ILE A 146 4.27 -19.43 -20.48
C ILE A 146 4.89 -20.55 -19.64
N LYS A 147 4.08 -21.21 -18.81
CA LYS A 147 4.53 -22.34 -17.98
C LYS A 147 5.16 -23.45 -18.84
N ALA A 148 4.50 -23.84 -19.92
CA ALA A 148 5.00 -24.86 -20.83
C ALA A 148 6.31 -24.43 -21.54
N SER A 149 6.42 -23.17 -21.93
CA SER A 149 7.62 -22.63 -22.59
C SER A 149 8.82 -22.61 -21.64
N LEU A 150 8.60 -22.26 -20.37
CA LEU A 150 9.65 -22.30 -19.35
C LEU A 150 10.08 -23.72 -19.03
N ALA A 151 9.14 -24.68 -18.93
CA ALA A 151 9.48 -26.10 -18.74
C ALA A 151 10.33 -26.65 -19.91
N LYS A 152 9.95 -26.37 -21.16
CA LYS A 152 10.75 -26.75 -22.34
C LYS A 152 12.15 -26.16 -22.31
N LYS A 153 12.28 -24.90 -21.89
CA LYS A 153 13.59 -24.24 -21.77
C LYS A 153 14.46 -24.88 -20.69
N ALA A 154 13.84 -25.37 -19.62
CA ALA A 154 14.54 -26.10 -18.55
C ALA A 154 15.11 -27.44 -19.02
N GLU A 155 14.38 -28.14 -19.90
CA GLU A 155 14.77 -29.44 -20.47
C GLU A 155 15.87 -29.35 -21.55
N GLN A 156 16.06 -28.17 -22.14
CA GLN A 156 17.06 -27.94 -23.21
C GLN A 156 18.42 -27.47 -22.68
N LYS A 157 18.57 -27.36 -21.37
CA LYS A 157 19.84 -27.07 -20.68
C LYS A 157 20.50 -28.35 -20.21
#